data_AF-A0A5J5EDR0-F1
#
_entry.id   AF-A0A5J5EDR0-F1
#
_cell.length_a   1.000
_cell.length_b   1.000
_cell.length_c   1.000
_cell.angle_alpha   90.00
_cell.angle_beta   90.00
_cell.angle_gamma   90.00
#
_symmetry.space_group_name_H-M   'P 1'
#
loop_
_entity.id
_entity.type
_entity.pdbx_description
1 polymer ?
#
loop_
_entity_poly.entity_id
_entity_poly.type
_entity_poly.pdbx_seq_one_letter_code
_entity_poly.pdbx_strand_id
1 'polypeptide(L)'
;MLIAAFEKGPVIYQEWLGDTKVVRVSQNAVIKAGVQVLQIEAAAMRLIQEFKYDDHIEGLNAMGYIVMEYVPGTCLGDGAWRELSPITKAAVYDQLISYIQQLQAFSLPPDLRLGRIGDGLSIGSVFSHCGSGPFDSLAAFVRYFNLKLELTRRCGRAQGSDFTEEEFSPLTFIHGDIAEKNLILDPSGTLWLMDWALAGVYPAFFEWAAMQRQEWTKGFVDGLKARLVEKGFCDNMVDEEK
;
A
#
# COMPACT_ATOMS: atom_id res chain seq x y z
N MET A 1 -0.92 1.89 31.41
CA MET A 1 0.48 2.29 31.09
C MET A 1 0.62 2.68 29.62
N LEU A 2 0.12 1.86 28.68
CA LEU A 2 0.14 2.15 27.23
C LEU A 2 -0.69 3.40 26.83
N ILE A 3 -1.94 3.49 27.32
CA ILE A 3 -2.84 4.64 27.07
C ILE A 3 -2.19 5.96 27.52
N ALA A 4 -1.65 6.00 28.73
CA ALA A 4 -0.98 7.19 29.25
C ALA A 4 0.27 7.57 28.44
N ALA A 5 0.99 6.60 27.87
CA ALA A 5 2.11 6.85 26.98
C ALA A 5 1.65 7.40 25.62
N PHE A 6 0.52 6.91 25.09
CA PHE A 6 -0.10 7.43 23.88
C PHE A 6 -0.63 8.85 24.04
N GLU A 7 -1.23 9.18 25.18
CA GLU A 7 -1.77 10.52 25.44
C GLU A 7 -0.66 11.57 25.60
N LYS A 8 0.48 11.20 26.18
CA LYS A 8 1.57 12.13 26.57
C LYS A 8 2.78 12.09 25.64
N GLY A 9 2.89 11.05 24.81
CA GLY A 9 4.05 10.85 23.95
C GLY A 9 4.12 11.89 22.82
N PRO A 10 5.31 12.10 22.23
CA PRO A 10 5.47 12.96 21.07
C PRO A 10 4.61 12.47 19.91
N VAL A 11 3.74 13.34 19.39
CA VAL A 11 2.96 13.09 18.18
C VAL A 11 3.91 13.23 16.99
N ILE A 12 4.07 12.15 16.23
CA ILE A 12 4.92 12.14 15.03
C ILE A 12 4.09 12.27 13.75
N TYR A 13 2.80 11.94 13.82
CA TYR A 13 1.84 12.15 12.75
C TYR A 13 0.42 12.30 13.32
N GLN A 14 -0.37 13.18 12.72
CA GLN A 14 -1.79 13.35 13.01
C GLN A 14 -2.49 13.73 11.71
N GLU A 15 -3.53 12.98 11.36
CA GLU A 15 -4.36 13.32 10.22
C GLU A 15 -5.18 14.59 10.52
N TRP A 16 -5.24 15.52 9.57
CA TRP A 16 -5.83 16.85 9.80
C TRP A 16 -7.35 16.83 9.95
N LEU A 17 -8.02 15.89 9.28
CA LEU A 17 -9.49 15.70 9.31
C LEU A 17 -9.90 14.34 9.92
N GLY A 18 -8.93 13.53 10.35
CA GLY A 18 -9.15 12.17 10.78
C GLY A 18 -8.76 11.93 12.24
N ASP A 19 -9.28 10.83 12.78
CA ASP A 19 -8.98 10.38 14.14
C ASP A 19 -7.68 9.57 14.23
N THR A 20 -6.93 9.44 13.13
CA THR A 20 -5.68 8.68 13.09
C THR A 20 -4.51 9.51 13.61
N LYS A 21 -3.87 8.99 14.65
CA LYS A 21 -2.74 9.61 15.34
C LYS A 21 -1.62 8.59 15.52
N VAL A 22 -0.39 8.98 15.24
CA VAL A 22 0.80 8.19 15.52
C VAL A 22 1.62 8.86 16.62
N VAL A 23 1.86 8.13 17.70
CA VAL A 23 2.59 8.61 18.88
C VAL A 23 3.78 7.72 19.15
N ARG A 24 4.94 8.35 19.36
CA ARG A 24 6.13 7.63 19.83
C ARG A 24 6.02 7.39 21.32
N VAL A 25 5.98 6.12 21.73
CA VAL A 25 5.77 5.72 23.13
C VAL A 25 7.05 5.22 23.82
N SER A 26 8.08 4.91 23.05
CA SER A 26 9.42 4.60 23.57
C SER A 26 10.52 4.97 22.56
N GLN A 27 11.78 4.65 22.88
CA GLN A 27 12.88 4.83 21.93
C GLN A 27 12.65 4.01 20.63
N ASN A 28 12.01 2.84 20.73
CA ASN A 28 11.93 1.86 19.65
C ASN A 28 10.48 1.51 19.28
N ALA A 29 9.48 2.22 19.79
CA ALA A 29 8.07 1.87 19.55
C ALA A 29 7.20 3.10 19.29
N VAL A 30 6.27 2.91 18.36
CA VAL A 30 5.16 3.84 18.06
C VAL A 30 3.83 3.13 18.19
N ILE A 31 2.80 3.93 18.43
CA ILE A 31 1.40 3.50 18.40
C ILE A 31 0.69 4.33 17.34
N LYS A 32 0.13 3.68 16.33
CA LYS A 32 -0.87 4.24 15.42
C LYS A 32 -2.24 3.91 16.02
N ALA A 33 -3.07 4.89 16.31
CA ALA A 33 -4.43 4.66 16.81
C ALA A 33 -5.43 5.61 16.15
N GLY A 34 -6.66 5.13 15.96
CA GLY A 34 -7.73 5.88 15.34
C GLY A 34 -8.88 4.98 14.91
N VAL A 35 -10.00 5.59 14.51
CA VAL A 35 -11.20 4.85 14.06
C VAL A 35 -10.93 4.04 12.78
N GLN A 36 -10.00 4.50 11.94
CA GLN A 36 -9.62 3.84 10.69
C GLN A 36 -8.46 2.86 10.85
N VAL A 37 -7.90 2.71 12.06
CA VAL A 37 -6.82 1.77 12.33
C VAL A 37 -7.43 0.39 12.58
N LEU A 38 -7.41 -0.45 11.55
CA LEU A 38 -8.07 -1.75 11.51
C LEU A 38 -7.06 -2.90 11.66
N GLN A 39 -7.50 -4.06 12.16
CA GLN A 39 -6.63 -5.26 12.29
C GLN A 39 -6.05 -5.74 10.95
N ILE A 40 -6.66 -5.37 9.83
CA ILE A 40 -6.20 -5.75 8.48
C ILE A 40 -4.78 -5.26 8.19
N GLU A 41 -4.40 -4.07 8.67
CA GLU A 41 -3.05 -3.52 8.46
C GLU A 41 -2.02 -4.36 9.21
N ALA A 42 -2.32 -4.67 10.47
CA ALA A 42 -1.54 -5.59 11.28
C ALA A 42 -1.45 -7.00 10.67
N ALA A 43 -2.55 -7.51 10.11
CA ALA A 43 -2.59 -8.82 9.49
C ALA A 43 -1.71 -8.88 8.23
N ALA A 44 -1.70 -7.82 7.41
CA ALA A 44 -0.81 -7.67 6.28
C ALA A 44 0.66 -7.65 6.72
N MET A 45 1.02 -6.84 7.72
CA MET A 45 2.39 -6.76 8.26
C MET A 45 2.88 -8.11 8.81
N ARG A 46 2.00 -8.87 9.48
CA ARG A 46 2.33 -10.23 9.97
C ARG A 46 2.64 -11.21 8.85
N LEU A 47 1.89 -11.13 7.75
CA LEU A 47 2.04 -12.05 6.63
C LEU A 47 3.45 -11.99 6.04
N ILE A 48 3.98 -10.78 5.89
CA ILE A 48 5.31 -10.54 5.30
C ILE A 48 6.43 -10.46 6.35
N GLN A 49 6.12 -10.66 7.63
CA GLN A 49 7.05 -10.59 8.76
C GLN A 49 7.87 -9.29 8.85
N GLU A 50 7.43 -8.22 8.19
CA GLU A 50 8.24 -6.99 8.08
C GLU A 50 8.37 -6.26 9.43
N PHE A 51 7.48 -6.52 10.40
CA PHE A 51 7.52 -5.87 11.69
C PHE A 51 7.13 -6.79 12.85
N LYS A 52 7.76 -6.58 14.01
CA LYS A 52 7.28 -7.11 15.29
C LYS A 52 6.07 -6.29 15.72
N TYR A 53 4.95 -6.97 15.95
CA TYR A 53 3.66 -6.32 16.15
C TYR A 53 2.81 -7.05 17.21
N ASP A 54 2.06 -6.29 17.99
CA ASP A 54 1.12 -6.75 19.02
C ASP A 54 -0.27 -6.10 18.79
N ASP A 55 -1.30 -6.88 18.44
CA ASP A 55 -2.68 -6.38 18.35
C ASP A 55 -3.38 -6.56 19.68
N HIS A 56 -3.78 -5.43 20.23
CA HIS A 56 -4.77 -5.42 21.28
C HIS A 56 -5.91 -4.50 20.85
N ILE A 57 -7.09 -5.09 20.60
CA ILE A 57 -8.34 -4.33 20.49
C ILE A 57 -9.05 -4.44 21.83
N GLU A 58 -8.49 -3.79 22.84
CA GLU A 58 -9.24 -3.40 24.02
C GLU A 58 -8.76 -2.00 24.47
N GLY A 59 -9.64 -1.01 24.40
CA GLY A 59 -9.65 0.06 25.41
C GLY A 59 -8.89 1.36 25.15
N LEU A 60 -8.87 1.90 23.93
CA LEU A 60 -8.69 3.36 23.73
C LEU A 60 -9.98 3.95 23.16
N ASN A 61 -11.00 4.12 24.01
CA ASN A 61 -12.25 4.84 23.66
C ASN A 61 -12.90 4.43 22.31
N ALA A 62 -13.06 3.12 22.05
CA ALA A 62 -13.63 2.57 20.80
C ALA A 62 -12.83 2.82 19.51
N MET A 63 -11.55 3.21 19.61
CA MET A 63 -10.61 3.29 18.49
C MET A 63 -9.72 2.04 18.43
N GLY A 64 -9.36 1.60 17.21
CA GLY A 64 -8.33 0.57 17.02
C GLY A 64 -6.94 1.15 17.20
N TYR A 65 -5.96 0.31 17.55
CA TYR A 65 -4.56 0.71 17.60
C TYR A 65 -3.62 -0.42 17.19
N ILE A 66 -2.44 0.00 16.73
CA ILE A 66 -1.34 -0.83 16.25
C ILE A 66 -0.07 -0.37 16.96
N VAL A 67 0.59 -1.25 17.72
CA VAL A 67 1.93 -1.02 18.30
C VAL A 67 2.99 -1.62 17.39
N MET A 68 3.89 -0.79 16.87
CA MET A 68 4.94 -1.21 15.93
C MET A 68 6.29 -0.59 16.27
N GLU A 69 7.34 -1.14 15.67
CA GLU A 69 8.69 -0.62 15.82
C GLU A 69 8.79 0.82 15.28
N TYR A 70 9.50 1.68 16.01
CA TYR A 70 9.81 3.01 15.53
C TYR A 70 10.99 2.96 14.56
N VAL A 71 10.75 3.31 13.30
CA VAL A 71 11.80 3.49 12.30
C VAL A 71 12.35 4.92 12.42
N PRO A 72 13.61 5.13 12.82
CA PRO A 72 14.21 6.45 12.80
C PRO A 72 14.49 6.87 11.36
N GLY A 73 14.09 8.07 10.96
CA GLY A 73 14.39 8.57 9.62
C GLY A 73 13.52 9.74 9.22
N THR A 74 13.62 10.08 7.94
CA THR A 74 12.83 11.13 7.31
C THR A 74 11.74 10.48 6.47
N CYS A 75 10.48 10.76 6.79
CA CYS A 75 9.37 10.46 5.88
C CYS A 75 9.56 11.26 4.59
N LEU A 76 9.48 10.61 3.44
CA LEU A 76 9.71 11.25 2.14
C LEU A 76 8.51 12.08 1.67
N GLY A 77 7.38 11.98 2.37
CA GLY A 77 6.22 12.85 2.22
C GLY A 77 6.51 14.32 2.56
N ASP A 78 5.50 15.17 2.36
CA ASP A 78 5.48 16.58 2.79
C ASP A 78 6.71 17.41 2.36
N GLY A 79 7.27 17.08 1.20
CA GLY A 79 8.34 17.85 0.55
C GLY A 79 9.75 17.29 0.72
N ALA A 80 9.99 16.37 1.66
CA ALA A 80 11.32 15.80 1.87
C ALA A 80 11.88 15.09 0.63
N TRP A 81 11.01 14.40 -0.13
CA TRP A 81 11.36 13.82 -1.43
C TRP A 81 11.98 14.85 -2.39
N ARG A 82 11.47 16.09 -2.42
CA ARG A 82 11.93 17.11 -3.38
C ARG A 82 13.37 17.52 -3.12
N GLU A 83 13.74 17.60 -1.85
CA GLU A 83 15.07 18.02 -1.36
C GLU A 83 16.15 16.95 -1.54
N LEU A 84 15.77 15.69 -1.82
CA LEU A 84 16.75 14.63 -2.05
C LEU A 84 17.57 14.88 -3.31
N SER A 85 18.87 14.59 -3.22
CA SER A 85 19.77 14.62 -4.36
C SER A 85 19.35 13.60 -5.44
N PRO A 86 19.68 13.82 -6.72
CA PRO A 86 19.37 12.85 -7.78
C PRO A 86 19.94 11.46 -7.50
N ILE A 87 21.14 11.37 -6.91
CA ILE A 87 21.78 10.11 -6.55
C ILE A 87 20.98 9.39 -5.46
N THR A 88 20.52 10.12 -4.44
CA THR A 88 19.69 9.56 -3.37
C THR A 88 18.34 9.09 -3.89
N LYS A 89 17.69 9.86 -4.79
CA LYS A 89 16.43 9.46 -5.43
C LYS A 89 16.59 8.16 -6.23
N ALA A 90 17.68 8.03 -6.99
CA ALA A 90 17.98 6.80 -7.72
C ALA A 90 18.16 5.60 -6.77
N ALA A 91 18.84 5.78 -5.63
CA ALA A 91 19.01 4.73 -4.63
C ALA A 91 17.68 4.35 -3.94
N VAL A 92 16.80 5.32 -3.69
CA VAL A 92 15.45 5.06 -3.16
C VAL A 92 14.63 4.25 -4.17
N TYR A 93 14.63 4.64 -5.45
CA TYR A 93 13.92 3.87 -6.47
C TYR A 93 14.48 2.46 -6.63
N ASP A 94 15.80 2.27 -6.56
CA ASP A 94 16.40 0.94 -6.62
C ASP A 94 15.91 0.02 -5.48
N GLN A 95 15.84 0.55 -4.26
CA GLN A 95 15.30 -0.19 -3.12
C GLN A 95 13.80 -0.47 -3.28
N LEU A 96 13.02 0.52 -3.73
CA LEU A 96 11.58 0.36 -3.94
C LEU A 96 11.24 -0.68 -5.02
N ILE A 97 11.97 -0.67 -6.14
CA ILE A 97 11.84 -1.71 -7.19
C ILE A 97 12.14 -3.09 -6.59
N SER A 98 13.19 -3.20 -5.78
CA SER A 98 13.51 -4.45 -5.10
C SER A 98 12.40 -4.90 -4.14
N TYR A 99 11.76 -3.98 -3.40
CA TYR A 99 10.64 -4.30 -2.53
C TYR A 99 9.42 -4.79 -3.31
N ILE A 100 9.02 -4.10 -4.37
CA ILE A 100 7.89 -4.52 -5.21
C ILE A 100 8.14 -5.93 -5.75
N GLN A 101 9.35 -6.23 -6.21
CA GLN A 101 9.71 -7.56 -6.69
C GLN A 101 9.65 -8.63 -5.58
N GLN A 102 10.10 -8.30 -4.36
CA GLN A 102 10.05 -9.22 -3.23
C GLN A 102 8.60 -9.51 -2.82
N LEU A 103 7.73 -8.50 -2.77
CA LEU A 103 6.31 -8.67 -2.48
C LEU A 103 5.64 -9.53 -3.56
N GLN A 104 5.96 -9.28 -4.84
CA GLN A 104 5.35 -10.03 -5.93
C GLN A 104 5.89 -11.47 -6.05
N ALA A 105 7.10 -11.73 -5.59
CA ALA A 105 7.70 -13.07 -5.51
C ALA A 105 7.32 -13.82 -4.22
N PHE A 106 6.64 -13.17 -3.28
CA PHE A 106 6.23 -13.77 -2.02
C PHE A 106 5.32 -14.98 -2.27
N SER A 107 5.67 -16.12 -1.67
CA SER A 107 4.89 -17.35 -1.79
C SER A 107 3.62 -17.25 -0.94
N LEU A 108 2.50 -17.00 -1.60
CA LEU A 108 1.21 -16.85 -0.94
C LEU A 108 0.79 -18.15 -0.23
N PRO A 109 0.31 -18.08 1.03
CA PRO A 109 -0.34 -19.21 1.68
C PRO A 109 -1.52 -19.74 0.85
N PRO A 110 -1.73 -21.07 0.76
CA PRO A 110 -2.77 -21.66 -0.09
C PRO A 110 -4.22 -21.26 0.25
N ASP A 111 -4.44 -20.83 1.49
CA ASP A 111 -5.73 -20.37 2.01
C ASP A 111 -6.01 -18.89 1.76
N LEU A 112 -4.99 -18.12 1.35
CA LEU A 112 -5.11 -16.69 1.10
C LEU A 112 -5.99 -16.44 -0.13
N ARG A 113 -6.94 -15.52 0.01
CA ARG A 113 -7.91 -15.16 -1.03
C ARG A 113 -7.60 -13.78 -1.57
N LEU A 114 -8.14 -13.52 -2.77
CA LEU A 114 -8.11 -12.21 -3.39
C LEU A 114 -8.75 -11.17 -2.46
N GLY A 115 -8.15 -9.98 -2.41
CA GLY A 115 -8.57 -8.90 -1.54
C GLY A 115 -7.55 -8.59 -0.44
N ARG A 116 -7.89 -7.64 0.43
CA ARG A 116 -7.05 -7.28 1.57
C ARG A 116 -6.95 -8.40 2.59
N ILE A 117 -5.83 -8.44 3.30
CA ILE A 117 -5.60 -9.44 4.33
C ILE A 117 -6.56 -9.22 5.51
N GLY A 118 -7.26 -10.28 5.93
CA GLY A 118 -8.19 -10.26 7.06
C GLY A 118 -9.66 -10.28 6.64
N ASP A 119 -10.13 -9.28 5.90
CA ASP A 119 -11.56 -9.14 5.52
C ASP A 119 -11.89 -9.55 4.08
N GLY A 120 -10.87 -9.72 3.22
CA GLY A 120 -11.04 -10.05 1.79
C GLY A 120 -11.69 -8.95 0.95
N LEU A 121 -11.96 -7.77 1.52
CA LEU A 121 -12.51 -6.64 0.78
C LEU A 121 -11.43 -6.02 -0.10
N SER A 122 -11.83 -5.58 -1.29
CA SER A 122 -11.00 -4.80 -2.20
C SER A 122 -11.31 -3.32 -2.08
N ILE A 123 -10.39 -2.57 -1.47
CA ILE A 123 -10.47 -1.12 -1.25
C ILE A 123 -9.19 -0.49 -1.76
N GLY A 124 -9.27 0.72 -2.32
CA GLY A 124 -8.11 1.49 -2.77
C GLY A 124 -8.38 2.22 -4.08
N SER A 125 -7.35 2.83 -4.65
CA SER A 125 -7.47 3.71 -5.82
C SER A 125 -7.96 2.99 -7.09
N VAL A 126 -7.67 1.70 -7.25
CA VAL A 126 -8.19 0.85 -8.34
C VAL A 126 -9.65 0.42 -8.11
N PHE A 127 -10.12 0.50 -6.86
CA PHE A 127 -11.46 0.11 -6.44
C PHE A 127 -12.30 1.34 -6.08
N SER A 128 -13.52 1.11 -5.58
CA SER A 128 -14.31 2.20 -4.99
C SER A 128 -13.96 2.35 -3.51
N HIS A 129 -14.07 3.57 -2.97
CA HIS A 129 -13.89 3.83 -1.52
C HIS A 129 -14.89 3.05 -0.65
N CYS A 130 -16.02 2.63 -1.21
CA CYS A 130 -17.03 1.80 -0.54
C CYS A 130 -16.60 0.32 -0.42
N GLY A 131 -15.46 -0.05 -0.99
CA GLY A 131 -15.00 -1.43 -1.10
C GLY A 131 -15.75 -2.26 -2.12
N SER A 132 -15.26 -3.46 -2.38
CA SER A 132 -15.86 -4.45 -3.28
C SER A 132 -15.44 -5.85 -2.86
N GLY A 133 -16.23 -6.85 -3.25
CA GLY A 133 -16.05 -8.22 -2.76
C GLY A 133 -16.61 -8.41 -1.34
N PRO A 134 -16.12 -9.41 -0.58
CA PRO A 134 -15.03 -10.34 -0.96
C PRO A 134 -15.39 -11.15 -2.20
N PHE A 135 -14.38 -11.59 -2.95
CA PHE A 135 -14.56 -12.35 -4.18
C PHE A 135 -14.20 -13.82 -3.95
N ASP A 136 -15.14 -14.72 -4.24
CA ASP A 136 -14.95 -16.16 -4.01
C ASP A 136 -13.98 -16.81 -5.01
N SER A 137 -13.71 -16.15 -6.15
CA SER A 137 -12.82 -16.66 -7.20
C SER A 137 -12.26 -15.56 -8.10
N LEU A 138 -11.18 -15.88 -8.83
CA LEU A 138 -10.63 -15.02 -9.88
C LEU A 138 -11.67 -14.70 -10.95
N ALA A 139 -12.45 -15.70 -11.38
CA ALA A 139 -13.59 -15.51 -12.27
C ALA A 139 -14.59 -14.46 -11.77
N ALA A 140 -14.92 -14.45 -10.47
CA ALA A 140 -15.82 -13.46 -9.88
C ALA A 140 -15.21 -12.05 -9.91
N PHE A 141 -13.92 -11.95 -9.65
CA PHE A 141 -13.17 -10.70 -9.72
C PHE A 141 -13.11 -10.14 -11.14
N VAL A 142 -12.76 -10.96 -12.12
CA VAL A 142 -12.73 -10.55 -13.55
C VAL A 142 -14.11 -10.12 -14.03
N ARG A 143 -15.18 -10.84 -13.66
CA ARG A 143 -16.56 -10.42 -13.96
C ARG A 143 -16.89 -9.04 -13.41
N TYR A 144 -16.42 -8.70 -12.21
CA TYR A 144 -16.61 -7.38 -11.62
C TYR A 144 -15.92 -6.28 -12.45
N PHE A 145 -14.70 -6.50 -12.93
CA PHE A 145 -14.01 -5.54 -13.81
C PHE A 145 -14.68 -5.44 -15.18
N ASN A 146 -15.15 -6.55 -15.76
CA ASN A 146 -15.89 -6.52 -17.02
C ASN A 146 -17.22 -5.78 -16.91
N LEU A 147 -17.92 -5.87 -15.76
CA LEU A 147 -19.11 -5.06 -15.51
C LEU A 147 -18.77 -3.56 -15.49
N LYS A 148 -17.69 -3.16 -14.82
CA LYS A 148 -17.22 -1.77 -14.83
C LYS A 148 -16.82 -1.30 -16.23
N LEU A 149 -16.13 -2.14 -16.98
CA LEU A 149 -15.70 -1.85 -18.33
C LEU A 149 -16.90 -1.65 -19.27
N GLU A 150 -17.91 -2.52 -19.18
CA GLU A 150 -19.16 -2.39 -19.93
C GLU A 150 -19.88 -1.07 -19.63
N LEU A 151 -19.99 -0.68 -18.34
CA LEU A 151 -20.57 0.62 -17.96
C LEU A 151 -19.75 1.80 -18.53
N THR A 152 -18.43 1.67 -18.54
CA THR A 152 -17.51 2.69 -19.06
C THR A 152 -17.60 2.82 -20.59
N ARG A 153 -17.74 1.70 -21.30
CA ARG A 153 -18.00 1.64 -22.76
C ARG A 153 -19.33 2.29 -23.12
N ARG A 154 -20.40 2.02 -22.37
CA ARG A 154 -21.71 2.68 -22.57
C ARG A 154 -21.65 4.20 -22.42
N CYS A 155 -20.70 4.69 -21.62
CA CYS A 155 -20.44 6.11 -21.47
C CYS A 155 -19.47 6.68 -22.52
N GLY A 156 -18.99 5.86 -23.47
CA GLY A 156 -18.04 6.26 -24.50
C GLY A 156 -16.62 6.52 -23.99
N ARG A 157 -16.24 5.99 -22.82
CA ARG A 157 -14.96 6.29 -22.14
C ARG A 157 -13.95 5.14 -22.19
N ALA A 158 -14.31 4.00 -22.76
CA ALA A 158 -13.43 2.85 -22.94
C ALA A 158 -13.80 2.09 -24.22
N GLN A 159 -12.88 1.28 -24.73
CA GLN A 159 -13.07 0.40 -25.89
C GLN A 159 -12.56 -1.02 -25.56
N GLY A 160 -12.21 -1.83 -26.57
CA GLY A 160 -11.56 -3.13 -26.37
C GLY A 160 -12.51 -4.30 -26.10
N SER A 161 -11.90 -5.46 -25.78
CA SER A 161 -12.58 -6.70 -25.39
C SER A 161 -12.69 -6.82 -23.88
N ASP A 162 -13.54 -7.71 -23.39
CA ASP A 162 -13.56 -8.10 -21.99
C ASP A 162 -12.18 -8.63 -21.55
N PHE A 163 -11.89 -8.45 -20.26
CA PHE A 163 -10.74 -9.03 -19.59
C PHE A 163 -10.91 -10.53 -19.39
N THR A 164 -9.82 -11.28 -19.43
CA THR A 164 -9.75 -12.70 -19.13
C THR A 164 -9.10 -12.99 -17.77
N GLU A 165 -9.27 -14.22 -17.26
CA GLU A 165 -8.61 -14.65 -16.02
C GLU A 165 -7.09 -14.74 -16.18
N GLU A 166 -6.60 -15.06 -17.38
CA GLU A 166 -5.17 -15.10 -17.69
C GLU A 166 -4.53 -13.71 -17.59
N GLU A 167 -5.23 -12.66 -18.02
CA GLU A 167 -4.75 -11.26 -17.90
C GLU A 167 -4.65 -10.81 -16.43
N PHE A 168 -5.41 -11.43 -15.53
CA PHE A 168 -5.44 -11.11 -14.11
C PHE A 168 -4.59 -12.09 -13.27
N SER A 169 -3.88 -13.01 -13.93
CA SER A 169 -3.03 -14.02 -13.32
C SER A 169 -1.55 -13.78 -13.66
N PRO A 170 -0.59 -14.11 -12.79
CA PRO A 170 -0.77 -14.65 -11.44
C PRO A 170 -1.23 -13.59 -10.44
N LEU A 171 -1.88 -14.06 -9.37
CA LEU A 171 -2.13 -13.24 -8.19
C LEU A 171 -0.87 -13.19 -7.33
N THR A 172 -0.51 -12.02 -6.85
CA THR A 172 0.65 -11.76 -6.02
C THR A 172 0.27 -10.91 -4.81
N PHE A 173 1.17 -10.80 -3.84
CA PHE A 173 1.00 -9.84 -2.76
C PHE A 173 1.46 -8.46 -3.21
N ILE A 174 0.63 -7.44 -2.98
CA ILE A 174 0.93 -6.03 -3.30
C ILE A 174 0.63 -5.14 -2.09
N HIS A 175 1.31 -4.00 -2.02
CA HIS A 175 1.10 -2.97 -1.01
C HIS A 175 -0.16 -2.14 -1.29
N GLY A 176 -0.37 -1.72 -2.54
CA GLY A 176 -1.59 -1.04 -2.99
C GLY A 176 -1.71 0.44 -2.63
N ASP A 177 -0.79 0.99 -1.83
CA ASP A 177 -0.68 2.43 -1.50
C ASP A 177 0.76 2.95 -1.56
N ILE A 178 1.56 2.55 -2.55
CA ILE A 178 2.93 3.06 -2.65
C ILE A 178 2.91 4.55 -3.03
N ALA A 179 3.56 5.38 -2.21
CA ALA A 179 3.67 6.82 -2.36
C ALA A 179 4.80 7.36 -1.47
N GLU A 180 5.37 8.53 -1.78
CA GLU A 180 6.42 9.14 -0.96
C GLU A 180 6.02 9.33 0.52
N LYS A 181 4.74 9.57 0.80
CA LYS A 181 4.19 9.70 2.17
C LYS A 181 4.33 8.41 3.01
N ASN A 182 4.43 7.27 2.35
CA ASN A 182 4.50 5.95 2.96
C ASN A 182 5.93 5.39 2.94
N LEU A 183 6.93 6.24 2.69
CA LEU A 183 8.34 5.87 2.66
C LEU A 183 9.12 6.62 3.73
N ILE A 184 9.94 5.90 4.48
CA ILE A 184 10.91 6.47 5.43
C ILE A 184 12.32 6.14 4.95
N LEU A 185 13.17 7.15 4.82
CA LEU A 185 14.60 6.95 4.59
C LEU A 185 15.34 7.12 5.92
N ASP A 186 15.96 6.05 6.40
CA ASP A 186 16.71 6.10 7.65
C ASP A 186 18.10 6.74 7.48
N PRO A 187 18.81 7.09 8.57
CA PRO A 187 20.14 7.70 8.49
C PRO A 187 21.21 6.81 7.85
N SER A 188 20.99 5.50 7.75
CA SER A 188 21.88 4.56 7.07
C SER A 188 21.66 4.52 5.55
N GLY A 189 20.59 5.15 5.06
CA GLY A 189 20.18 5.12 3.66
C GLY A 189 19.26 3.94 3.32
N THR A 190 18.78 3.20 4.32
CA THR A 190 17.80 2.12 4.13
C THR A 190 16.41 2.73 3.99
N LEU A 191 15.71 2.31 2.94
CA LEU A 191 14.32 2.67 2.70
C LEU A 191 13.41 1.74 3.50
N TRP A 192 12.34 2.28 4.07
CA TRP A 192 11.33 1.53 4.79
C TRP A 192 9.95 1.87 4.23
N LEU A 193 9.12 0.86 4.01
CA LEU A 193 7.74 0.98 3.53
C LEU A 193 6.76 0.84 4.72
N MET A 194 5.74 1.67 4.77
CA MET A 194 4.74 1.69 5.83
C MET A 194 3.32 1.85 5.28
N ASP A 195 2.33 1.73 6.17
CA ASP A 195 0.89 1.88 5.87
C ASP A 195 0.30 0.75 4.99
N TRP A 196 0.27 -0.45 5.58
CA TRP A 196 -0.16 -1.70 4.92
C TRP A 196 -1.68 -1.89 4.86
N ALA A 197 -2.48 -0.86 5.12
CA ALA A 197 -3.93 -0.95 5.27
C ALA A 197 -4.68 -1.33 3.98
N LEU A 198 -4.05 -1.17 2.81
CA LEU A 198 -4.58 -1.56 1.49
C LEU A 198 -3.91 -2.81 0.91
N ALA A 199 -2.93 -3.38 1.62
CA ALA A 199 -2.16 -4.51 1.13
C ALA A 199 -3.02 -5.78 1.06
N GLY A 200 -2.74 -6.61 0.05
CA GLY A 200 -3.55 -7.79 -0.23
C GLY A 200 -3.10 -8.58 -1.44
N VAL A 201 -3.93 -9.56 -1.82
CA VAL A 201 -3.67 -10.45 -2.95
C VAL A 201 -4.42 -9.96 -4.18
N TYR A 202 -3.69 -9.57 -5.22
CA TYR A 202 -4.24 -8.98 -6.45
C TYR A 202 -3.35 -9.33 -7.66
N PRO A 203 -3.79 -9.05 -8.90
CA PRO A 203 -2.91 -9.13 -10.05
C PRO A 203 -1.70 -8.20 -9.88
N ALA A 204 -0.49 -8.64 -10.26
CA ALA A 204 0.75 -7.89 -10.01
C ALA A 204 0.73 -6.44 -10.54
N PHE A 205 0.09 -6.20 -11.69
CA PHE A 205 -0.02 -4.87 -12.29
C PHE A 205 -0.89 -3.90 -11.47
N PHE A 206 -1.68 -4.38 -10.51
CA PHE A 206 -2.50 -3.50 -9.66
C PHE A 206 -1.65 -2.59 -8.77
N GLU A 207 -0.45 -3.01 -8.37
CA GLU A 207 0.49 -2.12 -7.64
C GLU A 207 0.76 -0.85 -8.45
N TRP A 208 0.95 -1.04 -9.76
CA TRP A 208 1.20 0.05 -10.67
C TRP A 208 -0.04 0.89 -10.95
N ALA A 209 -1.16 0.25 -11.24
CA ALA A 209 -2.43 0.92 -11.42
C ALA A 209 -2.83 1.75 -10.20
N ALA A 210 -2.47 1.28 -9.01
CA ALA A 210 -2.73 1.99 -7.77
C ALA A 210 -1.87 3.26 -7.65
N MET A 211 -0.57 3.19 -7.98
CA MET A 211 0.32 4.35 -8.03
C MET A 211 -0.12 5.38 -9.07
N GLN A 212 -0.49 4.96 -10.28
CA GLN A 212 -0.87 5.86 -11.38
C GLN A 212 -2.13 6.69 -11.07
N ARG A 213 -3.03 6.17 -10.25
CA ARG A 213 -4.27 6.84 -9.85
C ARG A 213 -4.09 7.88 -8.73
N GLN A 214 -2.90 7.98 -8.14
CA GLN A 214 -2.59 8.97 -7.12
C GLN A 214 -2.06 10.25 -7.77
N GLU A 215 -2.94 11.16 -8.18
CA GLU A 215 -2.57 12.34 -8.99
C GLU A 215 -1.48 13.23 -8.35
N TRP A 216 -1.42 13.32 -7.01
CA TRP A 216 -0.44 14.14 -6.30
C TRP A 216 0.98 13.54 -6.31
N THR A 217 1.16 12.25 -6.61
CA THR A 217 2.46 11.57 -6.68
C THR A 217 3.01 11.46 -8.11
N LYS A 218 2.35 12.08 -9.10
CA LYS A 218 2.70 11.91 -10.53
C LYS A 218 4.20 12.02 -10.82
N GLY A 219 4.88 13.04 -10.29
CA GLY A 219 6.32 13.23 -10.51
C GLY A 219 7.20 12.16 -9.86
N PHE A 220 6.75 11.56 -8.76
CA PHE A 220 7.41 10.40 -8.14
C PHE A 220 7.21 9.14 -8.98
N VAL A 221 5.97 8.87 -9.43
CA VAL A 221 5.67 7.72 -10.28
C VAL A 221 6.40 7.79 -11.63
N ASP A 222 6.46 8.97 -12.25
CA ASP A 222 7.18 9.18 -13.52
C ASP A 222 8.70 8.98 -13.35
N GLY A 223 9.27 9.32 -12.20
CA GLY A 223 10.67 9.04 -11.92
C GLY A 223 10.95 7.55 -11.67
N LEU A 224 10.03 6.84 -11.01
CA LEU A 224 10.11 5.40 -10.84
C LEU A 224 10.00 4.66 -12.20
N LYS A 225 9.10 5.13 -13.09
CA LYS A 225 9.01 4.69 -14.50
C LYS A 225 10.36 4.78 -15.20
N ALA A 226 10.94 5.97 -15.19
CA ALA A 226 12.22 6.22 -15.84
C ALA A 226 13.31 5.28 -15.27
N ARG A 227 13.31 5.07 -13.94
CA ARG A 227 14.29 4.18 -13.31
C ARG A 227 14.12 2.71 -13.69
N LEU A 228 12.89 2.23 -13.84
CA LEU A 228 12.61 0.87 -14.32
C LEU A 228 13.16 0.67 -15.74
N VAL A 229 12.94 1.63 -16.63
CA VAL A 229 13.46 1.61 -18.01
C VAL A 229 14.98 1.60 -18.01
N GLU A 230 15.63 2.45 -17.19
CA GLU A 230 17.09 2.47 -17.03
C GLU A 230 17.67 1.11 -16.56
N LYS A 231 16.90 0.35 -15.77
CA LYS A 231 17.27 -0.99 -15.27
C LYS A 231 16.95 -2.11 -16.27
N GLY A 232 16.35 -1.80 -17.42
CA GLY A 232 16.02 -2.76 -18.46
C GLY A 232 14.71 -3.52 -18.25
N PHE A 233 13.81 -3.02 -17.38
CA PHE A 233 12.45 -3.56 -17.29
C PHE A 233 11.60 -3.02 -18.46
N CYS A 234 10.79 -3.88 -19.09
CA CYS A 234 9.95 -3.51 -20.22
C CYS A 234 8.76 -2.63 -19.81
N ASP A 235 8.30 -1.76 -20.72
CA ASP A 235 7.11 -0.91 -20.58
C ASP A 235 5.80 -1.68 -20.39
N ASN A 236 5.77 -3.00 -20.60
CA ASN A 236 4.54 -3.79 -20.45
C ASN A 236 4.04 -3.89 -18.98
N MET A 237 4.84 -3.50 -17.98
CA MET A 237 4.34 -3.28 -16.60
C MET A 237 3.63 -1.92 -16.44
N VAL A 238 3.70 -1.07 -17.47
CA VAL A 238 3.32 0.35 -17.47
C VAL A 238 2.11 0.64 -18.38
N ASP A 239 1.87 -0.20 -19.39
CA ASP A 239 0.77 -0.04 -20.35
C ASP A 239 -0.58 -0.55 -19.84
N GLU A 240 -1.50 0.40 -19.60
CA GLU A 240 -2.92 0.21 -19.26
C GLU A 240 -3.83 0.70 -20.40
N GLU A 241 -3.72 0.17 -21.61
CA GLU A 241 -4.74 0.42 -22.65
C GLU A 241 -5.67 -0.78 -22.84
N LYS A 242 -6.63 -0.93 -21.91
CA LYS A 242 -7.97 -1.49 -22.16
C LYS A 242 -9.03 -0.81 -21.29
#